data_AF-A0A6A4GYN6-F1
#
_entry.id   AF-A0A6A4GYN6-F1
#
_cell.length_a   1.000
_cell.length_b   1.000
_cell.length_c   1.000
_cell.angle_alpha   90.00
_cell.angle_beta   90.00
_cell.angle_gamma   90.00
#
_symmetry.space_group_name_H-M   'P 1'
#
loop_
_entity.id
_entity.type
_entity.pdbx_description
1 polymer ?
#
loop_
_entity_poly.entity_id
_entity_poly.type
_entity_poly.pdbx_seq_one_letter_code
_entity_poly.pdbx_strand_id
1 'polypeptide(L)'
;MEDGADNGNNLLRAEWGRSRAWMHCTAEEVQLVWEEMWRTAAYYKWRSQWWIELKGQQVVEDAALSEGLGAYADRQSALQKGLLASCIGLWKHPLDGEHPETEEEKLSRAELGMVVGVEGVDEYLLEDEDEEDEEGEDMLGEDRDGIRTDMETEPGKDYYKAGDGNGDEPEDLGWA
;
A
#
# COMPACT_ATOMS: atom_id res chain seq x y z
N MET A 1 -48.78 -12.57 10.15
CA MET A 1 -47.83 -13.47 9.49
C MET A 1 -46.67 -12.59 9.10
N GLU A 2 -45.62 -12.62 9.91
CA GLU A 2 -44.35 -11.94 9.64
C GLU A 2 -43.58 -12.88 8.73
N ASP A 3 -43.44 -12.49 7.46
CA ASP A 3 -42.83 -13.35 6.45
C ASP A 3 -41.33 -13.44 6.74
N GLY A 4 -40.83 -14.64 7.02
CA GLY A 4 -39.42 -14.88 7.37
C GLY A 4 -38.42 -14.49 6.27
N ALA A 5 -38.93 -14.10 5.10
CA ALA A 5 -38.18 -13.51 3.98
C ALA A 5 -37.53 -12.16 4.31
N ASP A 6 -38.11 -11.33 5.20
CA ASP A 6 -37.57 -10.00 5.51
C ASP A 6 -36.27 -10.08 6.35
N ASN A 7 -36.17 -11.07 7.23
CA ASN A 7 -34.97 -11.28 8.05
C ASN A 7 -33.73 -11.68 7.23
N GLY A 8 -33.91 -12.51 6.18
CA GLY A 8 -32.82 -12.84 5.26
C GLY A 8 -32.37 -11.65 4.41
N ASN A 9 -33.31 -10.79 4.05
CA ASN A 9 -33.04 -9.57 3.28
C ASN A 9 -32.29 -8.53 4.12
N ASN A 10 -32.64 -8.39 5.40
CA ASN A 10 -31.95 -7.50 6.33
C ASN A 10 -30.52 -7.98 6.65
N LEU A 11 -30.30 -9.29 6.82
CA LEU A 11 -28.96 -9.86 6.99
C LEU A 11 -28.07 -9.59 5.76
N LEU A 12 -28.58 -9.88 4.56
CA LEU A 12 -27.85 -9.66 3.31
C LEU A 12 -27.48 -8.17 3.12
N ARG A 13 -28.40 -7.25 3.43
CA ARG A 13 -28.14 -5.80 3.37
C ARG A 13 -27.11 -5.35 4.39
N ALA A 14 -27.14 -5.91 5.60
CA ALA A 14 -26.16 -5.63 6.65
C ALA A 14 -24.76 -6.15 6.27
N GLU A 15 -24.67 -7.36 5.73
CA GLU A 15 -23.42 -7.95 5.24
C GLU A 15 -22.86 -7.19 4.04
N TRP A 16 -23.72 -6.78 3.10
CA TRP A 16 -23.34 -5.94 1.97
C TRP A 16 -22.84 -4.55 2.43
N GLY A 17 -23.57 -3.91 3.35
CA GLY A 17 -23.18 -2.63 3.93
C GLY A 17 -21.83 -2.71 4.65
N ARG A 18 -21.59 -3.78 5.42
CA ARG A 18 -20.32 -4.02 6.09
C ARG A 18 -19.18 -4.26 5.11
N SER A 19 -19.40 -5.11 4.10
CA SER A 19 -18.38 -5.43 3.08
C SER A 19 -17.98 -4.16 2.33
N ARG A 20 -18.94 -3.32 1.94
CA ARG A 20 -18.65 -2.03 1.31
C ARG A 20 -17.93 -1.05 2.23
N ALA A 21 -18.35 -0.94 3.49
CA ALA A 21 -17.67 -0.08 4.45
C ALA A 21 -16.20 -0.50 4.62
N TRP A 22 -15.94 -1.81 4.72
CA TRP A 22 -14.58 -2.33 4.81
C TRP A 22 -13.79 -2.09 3.53
N MET A 23 -14.39 -2.29 2.35
CA MET A 23 -13.75 -1.95 1.07
C MET A 23 -13.37 -0.47 0.99
N HIS A 24 -14.25 0.43 1.42
CA HIS A 24 -13.95 1.87 1.41
C HIS A 24 -12.85 2.25 2.40
N CYS A 25 -12.87 1.73 3.62
CA CYS A 25 -11.82 1.97 4.62
C CYS A 25 -10.46 1.41 4.17
N THR A 26 -10.45 0.18 3.62
CA THR A 26 -9.20 -0.43 3.14
C THR A 26 -8.62 0.31 1.93
N ALA A 27 -9.47 0.82 1.03
CA ALA A 27 -9.00 1.65 -0.08
C ALA A 27 -8.33 2.95 0.42
N GLU A 28 -8.95 3.63 1.39
CA GLU A 28 -8.36 4.82 2.02
C GLU A 28 -7.05 4.49 2.74
N GLU A 29 -7.01 3.41 3.50
CA GLU A 29 -5.80 2.96 4.21
C GLU A 29 -4.65 2.66 3.24
N VAL A 30 -4.93 1.99 2.12
CA VAL A 30 -3.93 1.76 1.07
C VAL A 30 -3.40 3.08 0.55
N GLN A 31 -4.28 4.03 0.18
CA GLN A 31 -3.87 5.35 -0.29
C GLN A 31 -2.99 6.10 0.72
N LEU A 32 -3.33 6.05 2.01
CA LEU A 32 -2.54 6.68 3.08
C LEU A 32 -1.17 6.03 3.24
N VAL A 33 -1.09 4.70 3.13
CA VAL A 33 0.19 3.97 3.18
C VAL A 33 1.09 4.40 2.03
N TRP A 34 0.55 4.50 0.82
CA TRP A 34 1.29 5.03 -0.33
C TRP A 34 1.80 6.44 -0.04
N GLU A 35 0.93 7.35 0.40
CA GLU A 35 1.36 8.73 0.70
C GLU A 35 2.50 8.77 1.73
N GLU A 36 2.43 7.95 2.78
CA GLU A 36 3.46 7.91 3.82
C GLU A 36 4.79 7.34 3.31
N MET A 37 4.74 6.34 2.43
CA MET A 37 5.93 5.79 1.76
C MET A 37 6.63 6.89 0.95
N TRP A 38 5.86 7.67 0.19
CA TRP A 38 6.38 8.78 -0.59
C TRP A 38 6.95 9.91 0.26
N ARG A 39 6.25 10.33 1.32
CA ARG A 39 6.75 11.33 2.27
C ARG A 39 8.05 10.88 2.91
N THR A 40 8.13 9.61 3.30
CA THR A 40 9.34 9.00 3.86
C THR A 40 10.49 9.03 2.84
N ALA A 41 10.23 8.72 1.57
CA ALA A 41 11.23 8.82 0.51
C ALA A 41 11.72 10.26 0.30
N ALA A 42 10.78 11.21 0.21
CA ALA A 42 11.08 12.63 0.06
C ALA A 42 11.91 13.17 1.24
N TYR A 43 11.55 12.76 2.47
CA TYR A 43 12.29 13.11 3.68
C TYR A 43 13.75 12.64 3.61
N TYR A 44 14.01 11.38 3.27
CA TYR A 44 15.38 10.87 3.20
C TYR A 44 16.20 11.56 2.10
N LYS A 45 15.59 11.83 0.94
CA LYS A 45 16.23 12.58 -0.15
C LYS A 45 16.62 13.98 0.32
N TRP A 46 15.67 14.74 0.85
CA TRP A 46 15.92 16.08 1.40
C TRP A 46 16.98 16.04 2.52
N ARG A 47 16.86 15.10 3.47
CA ARG A 47 17.79 15.01 4.60
C ARG A 47 19.22 14.68 4.15
N SER A 48 19.38 13.86 3.12
CA SER A 48 20.69 13.56 2.53
C SER A 48 21.34 14.79 1.89
N GLN A 49 20.55 15.66 1.26
CA GLN A 49 21.01 16.93 0.68
C GLN A 49 21.34 17.94 1.77
N TRP A 50 20.50 18.03 2.80
CA TRP A 50 20.74 18.89 3.95
C TRP A 50 22.10 18.62 4.62
N TRP A 51 22.52 17.36 4.74
CA TRP A 51 23.86 17.04 5.26
C TRP A 51 24.99 17.57 4.36
N ILE A 52 24.82 17.53 3.03
CA ILE A 52 25.81 18.05 2.07
C ILE A 52 25.87 19.58 2.15
N GLU A 53 24.72 20.24 2.25
CA GLU A 53 24.65 21.70 2.41
C GLU A 53 25.26 22.15 3.75
N LEU A 54 24.99 21.40 4.82
CA LEU A 54 25.53 21.70 6.15
C LEU A 54 27.06 21.71 6.15
N LYS A 55 27.70 20.78 5.43
CA LYS A 55 29.16 20.75 5.24
C LYS A 55 29.69 22.04 4.62
N GLY A 56 28.94 22.67 3.72
CA GLY A 56 29.33 23.93 3.07
C GLY A 56 29.13 25.17 3.93
N GLN A 57 28.27 25.11 4.96
CA GLN A 57 27.92 26.26 5.81
C GLN A 57 28.80 26.37 7.07
N GLN A 58 29.40 25.28 7.52
CA GLN A 58 30.12 25.25 8.79
C GLN A 58 31.58 25.68 8.63
N VAL A 59 31.87 26.95 8.97
CA VAL A 59 33.25 27.45 9.06
C VAL A 59 33.77 27.16 10.47
N VAL A 60 34.74 26.24 10.55
CA VAL A 60 35.42 25.87 11.80
C VAL A 60 36.88 26.25 11.68
N GLU A 61 37.41 26.94 12.69
CA GLU A 61 38.79 27.45 12.71
C GLU A 61 39.84 26.32 12.78
N ASP A 62 39.50 25.21 13.43
CA ASP A 62 40.34 24.01 13.50
C ASP A 62 40.17 23.14 12.24
N ALA A 63 41.26 22.99 11.50
CA ALA A 63 41.31 22.21 10.26
C ALA A 63 41.04 20.72 10.48
N ALA A 64 41.49 20.14 11.59
CA ALA A 64 41.25 18.72 11.88
C ALA A 64 39.77 18.46 12.19
N LEU A 65 39.14 19.40 12.91
CA LEU A 65 37.72 19.32 13.24
C LEU A 65 36.83 19.55 12.01
N SER A 66 37.20 20.47 11.12
CA SER A 66 36.45 20.73 9.89
C SER A 66 36.49 19.53 8.94
N GLU A 67 37.64 18.87 8.81
CA GLU A 67 37.78 17.63 8.04
C GLU A 67 36.90 16.51 8.61
N GLY A 68 36.94 16.31 9.94
CA GLY A 68 36.13 15.30 10.62
C GLY A 68 34.62 15.53 10.47
N LEU A 69 34.16 16.78 10.57
CA LEU A 69 32.76 17.15 10.34
C LEU A 69 32.34 16.93 8.89
N GLY A 70 33.20 17.26 7.93
CA GLY A 70 32.96 17.00 6.51
C GLY A 70 32.81 15.50 6.22
N ALA A 71 33.73 14.68 6.72
CA ALA A 71 33.68 13.22 6.57
C ALA A 71 32.44 12.62 7.26
N TYR A 72 32.04 13.15 8.41
CA TYR A 72 30.84 12.74 9.12
C TYR A 72 29.57 13.08 8.32
N ALA A 73 29.46 14.30 7.81
CA ALA A 73 28.33 14.74 6.99
C ALA A 73 28.19 13.90 5.71
N ASP A 74 29.31 13.60 5.03
CA ASP A 74 29.33 12.72 3.85
C ASP A 74 28.82 11.31 4.20
N ARG A 75 29.27 10.75 5.33
CA ARG A 75 28.81 9.44 5.83
C ARG A 75 27.33 9.45 6.17
N GLN A 76 26.83 10.51 6.80
CA GLN A 76 25.40 10.64 7.12
C GLN A 76 24.57 10.74 5.84
N SER A 77 25.00 11.54 4.87
CA SER A 77 24.32 11.63 3.57
C SER A 77 24.25 10.27 2.87
N ALA A 78 25.35 9.51 2.84
CA ALA A 78 25.38 8.16 2.29
C ALA A 78 24.44 7.19 3.03
N LEU A 79 24.39 7.27 4.37
CA LEU A 79 23.49 6.46 5.18
C LEU A 79 22.02 6.75 4.85
N GLN A 80 21.62 8.02 4.76
CA GLN A 80 20.24 8.39 4.41
C GLN A 80 19.86 7.89 3.01
N LYS A 81 20.78 7.96 2.04
CA LYS A 81 20.57 7.39 0.70
C LYS A 81 20.43 5.86 0.73
N GLY A 82 21.22 5.19 1.57
CA GLY A 82 21.10 3.74 1.79
C GLY A 82 19.74 3.36 2.39
N LEU A 83 19.26 4.10 3.39
CA LEU A 83 17.93 3.90 3.97
C LEU A 83 16.84 4.09 2.92
N LEU A 84 16.90 5.18 2.14
CA LEU A 84 15.98 5.43 1.03
C LEU A 84 15.91 4.24 0.06
N ALA A 85 17.07 3.75 -0.39
CA ALA A 85 17.14 2.61 -1.29
C ALA A 85 16.55 1.33 -0.67
N SER A 86 16.79 1.10 0.63
CA SER A 86 16.22 -0.05 1.34
C SER A 86 14.70 0.05 1.47
N CYS A 87 14.15 1.24 1.80
CA CYS A 87 12.72 1.48 1.86
C CYS A 87 12.06 1.24 0.51
N ILE A 88 12.59 1.85 -0.56
CA ILE A 88 12.08 1.65 -1.93
C ILE A 88 12.15 0.17 -2.33
N GLY A 89 13.24 -0.53 -2.01
CA GLY A 89 13.39 -1.95 -2.29
C GLY A 89 12.34 -2.81 -1.55
N LEU A 90 12.08 -2.52 -0.28
CA LEU A 90 11.04 -3.19 0.51
C LEU A 90 9.64 -2.93 -0.03
N TRP A 91 9.40 -1.75 -0.60
CA TRP A 91 8.10 -1.33 -1.09
C TRP A 91 7.79 -1.81 -2.50
N LYS A 92 8.79 -2.07 -3.35
CA LYS A 92 8.56 -2.65 -4.67
C LYS A 92 8.06 -4.10 -4.59
N HIS A 93 8.58 -4.87 -3.64
CA HIS A 93 8.27 -6.31 -3.52
C HIS A 93 6.77 -6.65 -3.29
N PRO A 94 5.98 -5.89 -2.50
CA PRO A 94 4.54 -6.14 -2.36
C PRO A 94 3.69 -5.64 -3.54
N LEU A 95 4.23 -4.72 -4.35
CA LEU A 95 3.49 -4.00 -5.40
C LEU A 95 3.67 -4.62 -6.80
N ASP A 96 4.68 -5.46 -7.00
CA ASP A 96 4.89 -6.22 -8.24
C ASP A 96 3.93 -7.43 -8.39
N GLY A 97 2.93 -7.57 -7.52
CA GLY A 97 1.87 -8.57 -7.68
C GLY A 97 0.99 -8.23 -8.87
N GLU A 98 0.86 -9.16 -9.81
CA GLU A 98 0.05 -9.09 -11.05
C GLU A 98 -1.42 -8.71 -10.77
N HIS A 99 -1.68 -7.43 -10.52
CA HIS A 99 -3.01 -6.83 -10.65
C HIS A 99 -3.03 -6.12 -11.99
N PRO A 100 -4.02 -6.34 -12.87
CA PRO A 100 -4.15 -5.56 -14.09
C PRO A 100 -4.29 -4.10 -13.68
N GLU A 101 -3.21 -3.33 -13.86
CA GLU A 101 -3.15 -1.91 -13.52
C GLU A 101 -4.26 -1.21 -14.30
N THR A 102 -5.15 -0.52 -13.58
CA THR A 102 -6.11 0.37 -14.22
C THR A 102 -5.36 1.55 -14.86
N GLU A 103 -5.92 2.14 -15.91
CA GLU A 103 -5.28 3.26 -16.62
C GLU A 103 -4.93 4.44 -15.70
N GLU A 104 -5.70 4.65 -14.61
CA GLU A 104 -5.42 5.65 -13.58
C GLU A 104 -4.16 5.33 -12.75
N GLU A 105 -3.94 4.05 -12.42
CA GLU A 105 -2.76 3.59 -11.68
C GLU A 105 -1.49 3.69 -12.55
N LYS A 106 -1.59 3.37 -13.84
CA LYS A 106 -0.49 3.54 -14.81
C LYS A 106 -0.06 4.99 -14.93
N LEU A 107 -1.02 5.93 -14.96
CA LEU A 107 -0.74 7.36 -15.02
C LEU A 107 0.05 7.82 -13.78
N SER A 108 -0.38 7.39 -12.60
CA SER A 108 0.30 7.70 -11.33
C SER A 108 1.73 7.10 -11.25
N ARG A 109 1.93 5.91 -11.83
CA ARG A 109 3.24 5.24 -11.92
C ARG A 109 4.18 5.90 -12.93
N ALA A 110 3.65 6.39 -14.06
CA ALA A 110 4.41 7.13 -15.04
C ALA A 110 4.85 8.50 -14.49
N GLU A 111 3.97 9.18 -13.75
CA GLU A 111 4.28 10.42 -13.04
C GLU A 111 5.37 10.19 -11.97
N LEU A 112 5.30 9.06 -11.27
CA LEU A 112 6.35 8.56 -10.36
C LEU A 112 7.71 8.43 -11.02
N GLY A 113 7.78 7.81 -12.20
CA GLY A 113 9.00 7.63 -12.96
C GLY A 113 9.67 8.97 -13.31
N MET A 114 8.85 9.95 -13.70
CA MET A 114 9.27 11.32 -14.01
C MET A 114 9.81 12.07 -12.79
N VAL A 115 9.14 11.97 -11.64
CA VAL A 115 9.53 12.68 -10.41
C VAL A 115 10.80 12.08 -9.76
N VAL A 116 11.02 10.77 -9.91
CA VAL A 116 12.18 10.07 -9.35
C VAL A 116 13.42 10.23 -10.23
N GLY A 117 13.30 10.74 -11.46
CA GLY A 117 14.44 10.95 -12.36
C GLY A 117 15.12 9.64 -12.75
N VAL A 118 14.34 8.57 -12.90
CA VAL A 118 14.83 7.33 -13.48
C VAL A 118 14.85 7.54 -15.00
N GLU A 119 15.97 8.05 -15.52
CA GLU A 119 16.24 8.00 -16.96
C GLU A 119 16.22 6.53 -17.40
N GLY A 120 15.20 6.14 -18.18
CA GLY A 120 15.15 4.83 -18.84
C GLY A 120 13.88 4.00 -18.66
N VAL A 121 12.70 4.60 -18.43
CA VAL A 121 11.44 3.86 -18.67
C VAL A 121 10.95 4.20 -20.07
N ASP A 122 11.07 3.19 -20.91
CA ASP A 122 10.82 3.05 -22.34
C ASP A 122 9.78 3.97 -23.01
N GLU A 123 10.22 4.37 -24.19
CA GLU A 123 9.60 4.99 -25.36
C GLU A 123 8.49 4.11 -26.00
N TYR A 124 7.36 3.86 -25.31
CA TYR A 124 6.23 3.12 -25.91
C TYR A 124 4.85 3.80 -25.81
N LEU A 125 4.77 5.13 -25.82
CA LEU A 125 3.48 5.83 -25.86
C LEU A 125 3.39 6.91 -26.95
N LEU A 126 3.83 6.58 -28.16
CA LEU A 126 3.49 7.33 -29.38
C LEU A 126 3.34 6.37 -30.57
N GLU A 127 2.21 5.68 -30.67
CA GLU A 127 1.57 5.25 -31.93
C GLU A 127 0.05 5.42 -31.68
N ASP A 128 -0.52 6.59 -32.02
CA ASP A 128 -1.25 6.90 -33.27
C ASP A 128 -2.51 6.01 -33.44
N GLU A 129 -3.69 6.52 -33.12
CA GLU A 129 -4.70 7.11 -34.04
C GLU A 129 -5.63 6.07 -34.70
N ASP A 130 -6.92 6.21 -34.35
CA ASP A 130 -8.15 5.96 -35.12
C ASP A 130 -8.31 4.71 -35.99
N GLU A 131 -9.39 3.93 -35.75
CA GLU A 131 -10.27 3.47 -36.82
C GLU A 131 -11.68 3.12 -36.28
N GLU A 132 -12.68 3.59 -37.04
CA GLU A 132 -14.12 3.65 -36.76
C GLU A 132 -14.85 2.29 -36.89
N ASP A 133 -16.02 2.21 -36.24
CA ASP A 133 -17.24 1.41 -36.50
C ASP A 133 -17.20 0.14 -37.39
N GLU A 134 -17.78 -0.98 -36.90
CA GLU A 134 -18.82 -1.71 -37.65
C GLU A 134 -19.62 -2.72 -36.79
N GLU A 135 -20.90 -2.83 -37.13
CA GLU A 135 -21.99 -3.53 -36.44
C GLU A 135 -21.99 -5.06 -36.59
N GLY A 136 -22.62 -5.75 -35.63
CA GLY A 136 -23.44 -6.94 -35.87
C GLY A 136 -22.80 -8.33 -35.67
N GLU A 137 -23.32 -9.11 -34.72
CA GLU A 137 -24.30 -10.19 -35.00
C GLU A 137 -24.52 -11.09 -33.77
N ASP A 138 -25.80 -11.37 -33.51
CA ASP A 138 -26.31 -12.35 -32.54
C ASP A 138 -25.82 -13.77 -32.84
N MET A 139 -25.32 -14.49 -31.82
CA MET A 139 -25.29 -15.95 -31.82
C MET A 139 -25.92 -16.48 -30.54
N LEU A 140 -27.17 -16.92 -30.69
CA LEU A 140 -27.95 -17.67 -29.71
C LEU A 140 -27.34 -19.06 -29.46
N GLY A 141 -27.34 -19.46 -28.18
CA GLY A 141 -27.62 -20.83 -27.74
C GLY A 141 -26.41 -21.76 -27.58
N GLU A 142 -26.25 -22.30 -26.38
CA GLU A 142 -26.69 -23.68 -26.11
C GLU A 142 -26.57 -24.03 -24.62
N ASP A 143 -27.65 -24.64 -24.14
CA ASP A 143 -27.82 -25.19 -22.81
C ASP A 143 -26.72 -26.20 -22.44
N ARG A 144 -26.14 -26.04 -21.24
CA ARG A 144 -25.70 -27.20 -20.47
C ARG A 144 -26.14 -27.13 -19.02
N ASP A 145 -27.17 -27.92 -18.77
CA ASP A 145 -27.58 -28.46 -17.50
C ASP A 145 -26.41 -29.06 -16.69
N GLY A 146 -26.47 -28.83 -15.38
CA GLY A 146 -26.17 -29.85 -14.38
C GLY A 146 -24.72 -29.96 -13.92
N ILE A 147 -24.46 -29.51 -12.69
CA ILE A 147 -24.41 -30.44 -11.56
C ILE A 147 -24.36 -29.65 -10.24
N ARG A 148 -25.29 -30.03 -9.37
CA ARG A 148 -25.39 -29.67 -7.97
C ARG A 148 -24.60 -30.73 -7.21
N THR A 149 -23.54 -30.32 -6.51
CA THR A 149 -22.98 -31.10 -5.40
C THR A 149 -22.79 -30.18 -4.20
N ASP A 150 -23.78 -30.25 -3.33
CA ASP A 150 -23.66 -30.27 -1.88
C ASP A 150 -22.26 -30.67 -1.37
N MET A 151 -21.48 -29.70 -0.91
CA MET A 151 -20.38 -29.96 0.01
C MET A 151 -20.77 -29.41 1.37
N GLU A 152 -21.36 -30.29 2.17
CA GLU A 152 -21.57 -30.12 3.60
C GLU A 152 -20.22 -29.77 4.26
N THR A 153 -20.06 -28.53 4.69
CA THR A 153 -18.98 -28.16 5.60
C THR A 153 -19.54 -28.26 7.01
N GLU A 154 -19.18 -29.35 7.70
CA GLU A 154 -19.50 -29.50 9.11
C GLU A 154 -18.91 -28.35 9.95
N PRO A 155 -19.66 -27.81 10.92
CA PRO A 155 -19.17 -26.80 11.84
C PRO A 155 -18.15 -27.43 12.82
N GLY A 156 -16.89 -27.02 12.68
CA GLY A 156 -15.82 -27.27 13.65
C GLY A 156 -16.22 -26.79 15.04
N LYS A 157 -16.26 -27.74 15.97
CA LYS A 157 -16.52 -27.54 17.40
C LYS A 157 -15.26 -27.06 18.10
N ASP A 158 -15.07 -25.76 18.15
CA ASP A 158 -13.98 -25.16 18.93
C ASP A 158 -14.59 -24.46 20.14
N TYR A 159 -15.01 -25.28 21.11
CA TYR A 159 -15.38 -24.83 22.44
C TYR A 159 -14.14 -24.19 23.10
N TYR A 160 -14.11 -22.86 23.16
CA TYR A 160 -13.24 -22.14 24.07
C TYR A 160 -13.57 -22.55 25.50
N LYS A 161 -12.69 -23.37 26.08
CA LYS A 161 -12.65 -23.68 27.50
C LYS A 161 -12.13 -22.44 28.21
N ALA A 162 -13.04 -21.59 28.69
CA ALA A 162 -12.69 -20.53 29.63
C ALA A 162 -12.10 -21.19 30.89
N GLY A 163 -10.79 -21.05 31.06
CA GLY A 163 -10.12 -21.37 32.30
C GLY A 163 -10.43 -20.28 33.32
N ASP A 164 -11.16 -20.65 34.35
CA ASP A 164 -11.11 -19.98 35.65
C ASP A 164 -9.67 -20.04 36.17
N GLY A 165 -9.09 -18.91 36.57
CA GLY A 165 -7.74 -18.92 37.11
C GLY A 165 -7.16 -17.56 37.43
N ASN A 166 -7.59 -17.01 38.56
CA ASN A 166 -6.87 -16.11 39.46
C ASN A 166 -6.38 -14.74 38.97
N GLY A 167 -6.74 -13.75 39.79
CA GLY A 167 -6.28 -12.40 39.67
C GLY A 167 -4.80 -12.23 40.00
N ASP A 168 -4.25 -11.18 39.42
CA ASP A 168 -3.20 -10.38 40.00
C ASP A 168 -3.49 -8.94 39.55
N GLU A 169 -3.86 -8.11 40.53
CA GLU A 169 -3.97 -6.66 40.38
C GLU A 169 -2.57 -6.09 40.07
N PRO A 170 -2.38 -5.30 39.00
CA PRO A 170 -1.20 -4.47 38.92
C PRO A 170 -1.40 -3.25 39.82
N GLU A 171 -0.64 -3.22 40.90
CA GLU A 171 -0.45 -2.07 41.78
C GLU A 171 -0.13 -0.80 40.98
N ASP A 172 -0.96 0.20 41.21
CA ASP A 172 -0.65 1.63 41.34
C ASP A 172 0.79 2.05 41.00
N LEU A 173 1.05 2.29 39.70
CA LEU A 173 2.18 3.10 39.27
C LEU A 173 1.72 4.55 39.12
N GLY A 174 1.81 5.26 40.25
CA GLY A 174 1.66 6.70 40.31
C GLY A 174 2.64 7.40 39.35
N TRP A 175 2.07 8.09 38.38
CA TRP A 175 2.74 9.12 37.60
C TRP A 175 1.99 10.44 37.78
N ALA A 176 2.78 11.47 38.11
CA ALA A 176 2.46 12.90 38.25
C ALA A 176 1.86 13.37 39.58
#